data_AF-A0A0R4J1R9-F1
#
_entry.id   AF-A0A0R4J1R9-F1
#
_cell.length_a   1.000
_cell.length_b   1.000
_cell.length_c   1.000
_cell.angle_alpha   90.00
_cell.angle_beta   90.00
_cell.angle_gamma   90.00
#
_symmetry.space_group_name_H-M   'P 1'
#
loop_
_entity.id
_entity.type
_entity.pdbx_description
1 polymer ?
#
loop_
_entity_poly.entity_id
_entity_poly.type
_entity_poly.pdbx_seq_one_letter_code
_entity_poly.pdbx_strand_id
1 'polypeptide(L)'
;HPQLTPFCTELTGIIQAMVDGQPSLQQVLERVDEWMAKEGLLDPNVKSIFVTCGDWDLKVMLPGQCHYLGLPVADYFKQWINLKKVPLSSSQGLWFSCPSPPPPTLVSFCFFSQYSPFSSLGNLY
;
A
#
# COMPACT_ATOMS: atom_id res chain seq x y z
N HIS A 1 19.42 -7.97 0.58
CA HIS A 1 18.09 -8.41 1.03
C HIS A 1 18.16 -8.70 2.52
N PRO A 2 17.49 -7.90 3.36
CA PRO A 2 17.43 -8.20 4.78
C PRO A 2 16.67 -9.53 5.01
N GLN A 3 17.07 -10.26 6.04
CA GLN A 3 16.39 -11.49 6.47
C GLN A 3 15.15 -11.12 7.27
N LEU A 4 14.00 -11.71 6.94
CA LEU A 4 12.76 -11.51 7.69
C LEU A 4 12.90 -12.12 9.09
N THR A 5 12.50 -11.37 10.11
CA THR A 5 12.45 -11.89 11.47
C THR A 5 11.30 -12.89 11.63
N PRO A 6 11.40 -13.88 12.54
CA PRO A 6 10.29 -14.79 12.82
C PRO A 6 8.98 -14.08 13.17
N PHE A 7 9.07 -12.97 13.91
CA PHE A 7 7.91 -12.14 14.27
C PHE A 7 7.21 -11.56 13.03
N CYS A 8 7.96 -11.05 12.05
CA CYS A 8 7.39 -10.53 10.81
C CYS A 8 6.68 -11.64 10.01
N THR A 9 7.29 -12.82 9.96
CA THR A 9 6.71 -13.99 9.26
C THR A 9 5.43 -14.44 9.94
N GLU A 10 5.39 -14.51 11.28
CA GLU A 10 4.20 -14.89 12.05
C GLU A 10 3.06 -13.87 11.88
N LEU A 11 3.40 -12.58 11.93
CA LEU A 11 2.41 -11.49 11.84
C LEU A 11 1.79 -11.37 10.45
N THR A 12 2.59 -11.54 9.39
CA THR A 12 2.17 -11.25 8.00
C THR A 12 1.88 -12.49 7.17
N GLY A 13 2.39 -13.64 7.58
CA GLY A 13 2.42 -14.86 6.77
C GLY A 13 3.41 -14.83 5.59
N ILE A 14 4.16 -13.74 5.41
CA ILE A 14 5.15 -13.62 4.33
C ILE A 14 6.42 -14.35 4.75
N ILE A 15 6.80 -15.38 3.98
CA ILE A 15 8.04 -16.13 4.19
C ILE A 15 9.18 -15.59 3.33
N GLN A 16 10.43 -15.86 3.73
CA GLN A 16 11.62 -15.37 3.03
C GLN A 16 11.61 -15.72 1.53
N ALA A 17 11.21 -16.94 1.18
CA ALA A 17 11.11 -17.40 -0.21
C ALA A 17 10.13 -16.57 -1.08
N MET A 18 9.17 -15.85 -0.47
CA MET A 18 8.24 -14.99 -1.20
C MET A 18 8.86 -13.64 -1.55
N VAL A 19 9.86 -13.18 -0.79
CA VAL A 19 10.51 -11.87 -0.97
C VAL A 19 11.88 -11.98 -1.64
N ASP A 20 12.50 -13.16 -1.59
CA ASP A 20 13.76 -13.44 -2.27
C ASP A 20 13.62 -13.28 -3.78
N GLY A 21 14.53 -12.51 -4.38
CA GLY A 21 14.53 -12.24 -5.83
C GLY A 21 13.37 -11.38 -6.34
N GLN A 22 12.53 -10.84 -5.44
CA GLN A 22 11.47 -9.91 -5.83
C GLN A 22 12.04 -8.54 -6.25
N PRO A 23 11.30 -7.79 -7.09
CA PRO A 23 11.68 -6.44 -7.49
C PRO A 23 11.86 -5.51 -6.29
N SER A 24 12.73 -4.51 -6.45
CA SER A 24 12.89 -3.44 -5.46
C SER A 24 11.63 -2.58 -5.36
N LEU A 25 11.50 -1.81 -4.28
CA LEU A 25 10.37 -0.89 -4.13
C LEU A 25 10.25 0.08 -5.32
N GLN A 26 11.37 0.62 -5.80
CA GLN A 26 11.38 1.51 -6.96
C GLN A 26 10.75 0.84 -8.18
N GLN A 27 11.17 -0.38 -8.51
CA GLN A 27 10.62 -1.13 -9.65
C GLN A 27 9.13 -1.45 -9.46
N VAL A 28 8.69 -1.70 -8.23
CA VAL A 28 7.27 -1.91 -7.94
C VAL A 28 6.48 -0.62 -8.10
N LEU A 29 6.99 0.53 -7.66
CA LEU A 29 6.34 1.83 -7.83
C LEU A 29 6.20 2.21 -9.30
N GLU A 30 7.25 1.97 -10.12
CA GLU A 30 7.21 2.15 -11.57
C GLU A 30 6.12 1.27 -12.21
N ARG A 31 6.01 -0.01 -11.82
CA ARG A 31 4.95 -0.90 -12.31
C ARG A 31 3.55 -0.47 -11.90
N VAL A 32 3.39 0.12 -10.71
CA VAL A 32 2.11 0.67 -10.27
C VAL A 32 1.75 1.88 -11.12
N ASP A 33 2.70 2.77 -11.40
CA ASP A 33 2.48 3.94 -12.26
C ASP A 33 2.08 3.52 -13.69
N GLU A 34 2.79 2.57 -14.28
CA GLU A 34 2.45 1.98 -15.59
C GLU A 34 1.06 1.36 -15.60
N TRP A 35 0.71 0.60 -14.56
CA TRP A 35 -0.61 -0.03 -14.44
C TRP A 35 -1.71 1.03 -14.33
N MET A 36 -1.55 2.05 -13.50
CA MET A 36 -2.56 3.11 -13.36
C MET A 36 -2.73 3.93 -14.64
N ALA A 37 -1.63 4.21 -15.35
CA ALA A 37 -1.68 4.86 -16.66
C ALA A 37 -2.46 4.00 -17.67
N LYS A 38 -2.18 2.69 -17.70
CA LYS A 38 -2.87 1.73 -18.58
C LYS A 38 -4.37 1.63 -18.28
N GLU A 39 -4.74 1.65 -17.01
CA GLU A 39 -6.15 1.62 -16.58
C GLU A 39 -6.84 2.99 -16.70
N GLY A 40 -6.14 4.03 -17.19
CA GLY A 40 -6.68 5.38 -17.36
C GLY A 40 -6.97 6.10 -16.04
N LEU A 41 -6.44 5.62 -14.92
CA LEU A 41 -6.70 6.17 -13.58
C LEU A 41 -5.97 7.49 -13.32
N LEU A 42 -4.95 7.79 -14.14
CA LEU A 42 -4.20 9.05 -14.10
C LEU A 42 -4.81 10.13 -15.02
N ASP A 43 -5.87 9.83 -15.77
CA ASP A 43 -6.57 10.81 -16.59
C ASP A 43 -7.30 11.82 -15.68
N PRO A 44 -7.12 13.15 -15.86
CA PRO A 44 -7.83 14.17 -15.09
C PRO A 44 -9.37 14.07 -15.14
N ASN A 45 -9.91 13.45 -16.18
CA ASN A 45 -11.35 13.22 -16.35
C ASN A 45 -11.87 12.05 -15.50
N VAL A 46 -10.97 11.19 -15.00
CA VAL A 46 -11.31 10.03 -14.17
C VAL A 46 -11.05 10.38 -12.71
N LYS A 47 -12.09 10.33 -11.89
CA LYS A 47 -11.96 10.49 -10.43
C LYS A 47 -11.59 9.16 -9.79
N SER A 48 -10.30 9.00 -9.48
CA SER A 48 -9.77 7.86 -8.74
C SER A 48 -9.16 8.35 -7.42
N ILE A 49 -9.20 7.53 -6.37
CA ILE A 49 -8.56 7.82 -5.09
C ILE A 49 -8.21 6.52 -4.36
N PHE A 50 -7.07 6.50 -3.68
CA PHE A 50 -6.69 5.38 -2.82
C PHE A 50 -7.59 5.30 -1.59
N VAL A 51 -7.85 4.09 -1.13
CA VAL A 51 -8.61 3.82 0.09
C VAL A 51 -7.75 2.95 1.00
N THR A 52 -7.60 3.36 2.26
CA THR A 52 -6.78 2.67 3.27
C THR A 52 -7.56 2.47 4.57
N CYS A 53 -7.12 1.51 5.39
CA CYS A 53 -7.70 1.25 6.73
C CYS A 53 -6.89 1.94 7.84
N GLY A 54 -6.68 3.24 7.68
CA GLY A 54 -5.87 4.06 8.58
C GLY A 54 -4.98 5.02 7.81
N ASP A 55 -4.25 5.85 8.54
CA ASP A 55 -3.28 6.77 7.91
C ASP A 55 -1.90 6.10 7.76
N TRP A 56 -1.68 4.91 8.32
CA TRP A 56 -0.34 4.30 8.42
C TRP A 56 0.31 4.07 7.06
N ASP A 57 -0.39 3.45 6.10
CA ASP A 57 0.18 3.06 4.80
C ASP A 57 0.73 4.27 4.00
N LEU A 58 -0.12 5.27 3.75
CA LEU A 58 0.20 6.38 2.85
C LEU A 58 0.73 7.63 3.57
N LYS A 59 0.45 7.81 4.87
CA LYS A 59 1.00 8.94 5.65
C LYS A 59 2.36 8.63 6.26
N VAL A 60 2.61 7.38 6.65
CA VAL A 60 3.79 7.01 7.45
C VAL A 60 4.71 6.07 6.69
N MET A 61 4.21 4.89 6.32
CA MET A 61 5.04 3.80 5.81
C MET A 61 5.65 4.11 4.45
N LEU A 62 4.84 4.44 3.45
CA LEU A 62 5.32 4.71 2.09
C LEU A 62 6.24 5.95 2.04
N PRO A 63 5.89 7.10 2.62
CA PRO A 63 6.80 8.26 2.64
C PRO A 63 8.10 7.98 3.40
N GLY A 64 8.04 7.26 4.52
CA GLY A 64 9.24 6.88 5.28
C GLY A 64 10.18 5.99 4.47
N GLN A 65 9.63 4.99 3.78
CA GLN A 65 10.42 4.08 2.97
C GLN A 65 11.00 4.76 1.72
N CYS A 66 10.22 5.64 1.07
CA CYS A 66 10.71 6.43 -0.04
C CYS A 66 11.83 7.39 0.42
N HIS A 67 11.69 8.03 1.58
CA HIS A 67 12.74 8.88 2.14
C HIS A 67 14.03 8.11 2.41
N TYR A 68 13.94 6.93 3.02
CA TYR A 68 15.09 6.06 3.29
C TYR A 68 15.84 5.66 2.01
N LEU A 69 15.10 5.38 0.92
CA LEU A 69 15.66 4.99 -0.36
C LEU A 69 16.00 6.17 -1.28
N GLY A 70 15.73 7.41 -0.87
CA GLY A 70 15.92 8.60 -1.71
C GLY A 70 14.97 8.69 -2.91
N LEU A 71 13.81 8.05 -2.84
CA LEU A 71 12.81 7.99 -3.90
C LEU A 71 11.75 9.10 -3.74
N PRO A 72 11.24 9.68 -4.84
CA PRO A 72 10.11 10.59 -4.79
C PRO A 72 8.80 9.83 -4.51
N VAL A 73 7.88 10.47 -3.78
CA VAL A 73 6.50 9.98 -3.60
C VAL A 73 5.59 10.71 -4.59
N ALA A 74 4.92 9.95 -5.46
CA ALA A 74 3.99 10.50 -6.44
C ALA A 74 2.79 11.21 -5.79
N ASP A 75 2.25 12.22 -6.46
CA ASP A 75 1.23 13.09 -5.87
C ASP A 75 -0.09 12.37 -5.57
N TYR A 76 -0.46 11.37 -6.38
CA TYR A 76 -1.67 10.57 -6.15
C TYR A 76 -1.60 9.72 -4.88
N PHE A 77 -0.42 9.48 -4.29
CA PHE A 77 -0.28 8.81 -2.99
C PHE A 77 -0.47 9.77 -1.81
N LYS A 78 -0.49 11.09 -2.05
CA LYS A 78 -0.63 12.12 -1.00
C LYS A 78 -2.09 12.37 -0.61
N GLN A 79 -3.04 11.72 -1.29
CA GLN A 79 -4.47 11.83 -1.04
C GLN A 79 -5.11 10.45 -0.98
N TRP A 80 -5.87 10.18 0.07
CA TRP A 80 -6.57 8.91 0.25
C TRP A 80 -7.80 9.06 1.15
N ILE A 81 -8.71 8.09 1.06
CA ILE A 81 -9.83 7.94 1.98
C ILE A 81 -9.44 6.96 3.08
N ASN A 82 -9.46 7.42 4.33
CA ASN A 82 -9.26 6.56 5.48
C ASN A 82 -10.60 5.99 5.96
N LEU A 83 -10.81 4.68 5.78
CA LEU A 83 -12.04 3.98 6.16
C LEU A 83 -12.39 4.11 7.65
N LYS A 84 -11.39 4.22 8.53
CA LYS A 84 -11.62 4.40 9.98
C LYS A 84 -12.25 5.74 10.32
N LYS A 85 -12.17 6.72 9.42
CA LYS A 85 -12.76 8.05 9.58
C LYS A 85 -14.10 8.20 8.85
N VAL A 86 -14.54 7.18 8.09
CA VAL A 86 -15.83 7.20 7.40
C VAL A 86 -16.92 6.82 8.40
N PRO A 87 -17.89 7.72 8.69
CA PRO A 87 -19.01 7.39 9.57
C PRO A 87 -19.87 6.27 8.96
N LEU A 88 -20.12 5.21 9.72
CA LEU A 88 -20.91 4.03 9.31
C LEU A 88 -22.33 4.35 8.83
N SER A 89 -22.87 5.53 9.15
CA SER A 89 -24.20 5.98 8.72
C SER A 89 -24.32 6.28 7.23
N SER A 90 -23.21 6.36 6.50
CA SER A 90 -23.19 6.76 5.08
C SER A 90 -22.81 5.62 4.12
N SER A 91 -22.53 4.42 4.64
CA SER A 91 -21.86 3.33 3.88
C SER A 91 -22.81 2.27 3.31
N GLN A 92 -24.13 2.43 3.41
CA GLN A 92 -25.06 1.55 2.71
C GLN A 92 -25.21 2.02 1.26
N GLY A 93 -24.37 1.51 0.35
CA GLY A 93 -24.76 1.47 -1.07
C GLY A 93 -23.73 1.70 -2.17
N LEU A 94 -22.42 1.86 -1.90
CA LEU A 94 -21.43 2.05 -2.99
C LEU A 94 -20.50 0.85 -3.11
N TRP A 95 -20.91 -0.13 -3.92
CA TRP A 95 -20.01 -1.15 -4.46
C TRP A 95 -19.11 -0.47 -5.51
N PHE A 96 -17.86 -0.17 -5.15
CA PHE A 96 -16.84 0.25 -6.11
C PHE A 96 -16.31 -0.99 -6.82
N SER A 97 -16.78 -1.23 -8.04
CA SER A 97 -16.25 -2.29 -8.92
C SER A 97 -14.88 -1.86 -9.44
N CYS A 98 -13.81 -2.47 -8.94
CA CYS A 98 -12.48 -2.37 -9.56
C CYS A 98 -12.36 -3.49 -10.62
N PRO A 99 -12.13 -3.16 -11.91
CA PRO A 99 -12.22 -4.14 -13.00
C PRO A 99 -11.06 -5.15 -13.08
N SER A 100 -10.00 -5.02 -12.26
CA SER A 100 -8.88 -5.97 -12.27
C SER A 100 -8.17 -6.06 -10.91
N PRO A 101 -7.63 -7.24 -10.53
CA PRO A 101 -6.84 -7.37 -9.31
C PRO A 101 -5.54 -6.54 -9.39
N PRO A 102 -5.15 -5.84 -8.31
CA PRO A 102 -3.87 -5.14 -8.27
C PRO A 102 -2.71 -6.14 -8.34
N PRO A 103 -1.50 -5.70 -8.76
CA PRO A 103 -0.32 -6.55 -8.76
C PRO A 103 -0.09 -7.20 -7.38
N PRO A 104 0.36 -8.46 -7.31
CA PRO A 104 0.45 -9.22 -6.06
C PRO A 104 1.35 -8.57 -4.99
N THR A 105 2.24 -7.66 -5.39
CA THR A 105 3.08 -6.86 -4.49
C THR A 105 2.30 -5.84 -3.65
N LEU A 106 1.13 -5.38 -4.12
CA LEU A 106 0.26 -4.45 -3.37
C LEU A 106 -0.62 -5.17 -2.34
N VAL A 107 -0.91 -6.46 -2.55
CA VAL A 107 -1.67 -7.28 -1.57
C VAL A 107 -0.89 -7.42 -0.27
N SER A 108 0.44 -7.49 -0.36
CA SER A 108 1.36 -7.53 0.77
C SER A 108 1.28 -6.25 1.64
N PHE A 109 1.08 -5.08 1.01
CA PHE A 109 0.86 -3.82 1.74
C PHE A 109 -0.53 -3.72 2.36
N CYS A 110 -1.59 -4.10 1.64
CA CYS A 110 -2.96 -4.06 2.15
C CYS A 110 -3.20 -4.97 3.38
N PHE A 111 -2.51 -6.12 3.45
CA PHE A 111 -2.68 -7.06 4.57
C PHE A 111 -2.12 -6.54 5.90
N PHE A 112 -1.14 -5.63 5.86
CA PHE A 112 -0.51 -5.11 7.09
C PHE A 112 -1.47 -4.24 7.91
N SER A 113 -2.49 -3.63 7.27
CA SER A 113 -3.39 -2.68 7.92
C SER A 113 -4.54 -3.32 8.73
N GLN A 114 -4.81 -4.62 8.60
CA GLN A 114 -5.94 -5.26 9.30
C GLN A 114 -5.62 -5.80 10.70
N TYR A 115 -4.34 -6.04 11.06
CA TYR A 115 -3.99 -6.82 12.25
C TYR A 115 -2.88 -6.25 13.16
N SER A 116 -2.79 -4.94 13.39
CA SER A 116 -1.89 -4.44 14.45
C SER A 116 -2.33 -3.13 15.13
N PRO A 117 -2.54 -3.15 16.45
CA PRO A 117 -2.49 -1.98 17.30
C PRO A 117 -1.10 -1.89 17.94
N PHE A 118 -0.02 -1.55 17.22
CA PHE A 118 1.30 -1.46 17.85
C PHE A 118 2.17 -0.31 17.34
N SER A 119 2.46 0.58 18.28
CA SER A 119 3.33 1.75 18.26
C SER A 119 4.84 1.42 18.26
N SER A 120 5.28 0.32 17.63
CA SER A 120 6.67 -0.14 17.73
C SER A 120 7.25 -0.73 16.43
N LEU A 121 6.92 -0.16 15.27
CA LEU A 121 7.53 -0.54 13.98
C LEU A 121 8.63 0.44 13.53
N GLY A 122 9.26 1.15 14.47
CA GLY A 122 10.29 2.14 14.17
C GLY A 122 11.65 1.58 13.72
N ASN A 123 11.83 0.26 13.63
CA ASN A 123 13.11 -0.35 13.25
C ASN A 123 12.92 -1.70 12.55
N LEU A 124 12.34 -1.69 11.35
CA LEU A 124 12.29 -2.87 10.49
C LEU A 124 12.62 -2.51 9.03
N TYR A 125 13.75 -1.84 8.83
CA TYR A 125 14.58 -1.87 7.63
C TYR A 125 16.04 -1.67 8.00
#